data_AF-A0A9P5JWX0-F1
#
_entry.id   AF-A0A9P5JWX0-F1
#
_cell.length_a   1.000
_cell.length_b   1.000
_cell.length_c   1.000
_cell.angle_alpha   90.00
_cell.angle_beta   90.00
_cell.angle_gamma   90.00
#
_symmetry.space_group_name_H-M   'P 1'
#
loop_
_entity.id
_entity.type
_entity.pdbx_description
1 polymer ?
#
loop_
_entity_poly.entity_id
_entity_poly.type
_entity_poly.pdbx_seq_one_letter_code
_entity_poly.pdbx_strand_id
1 'polypeptide(L)'
;IVWNVDRTELLLDWLEENPEERQKLFSDSSKDAKDEGQCKHVAKGSKSEFHRMIAAAVFSVDSDADICADFQVNPMNYTKSVDNYIIRLQKEYCKFNIKLGQSGAGLRYEDMHEGNKNLVGEHMTPDFIVSLEKLSADFPYWKCLHGFWHMLPNFNPHTALSEPGQDLSGEARALI
;
A
#
# COMPACT_ATOMS: atom_id res chain seq x y z
N ILE A 1 1.51 7.89 20.83
CA ILE A 1 1.18 6.46 20.67
C ILE A 1 2.33 5.79 19.95
N VAL A 2 2.95 4.81 20.58
CA VAL A 2 4.06 4.05 19.99
C VAL A 2 3.47 2.87 19.23
N TRP A 3 3.92 2.63 18.01
CA TRP A 3 3.51 1.45 17.24
C TRP A 3 4.51 0.33 17.44
N ASN A 4 4.03 -0.82 17.92
CA ASN A 4 4.79 -2.05 18.09
C ASN A 4 4.30 -3.10 17.07
N VAL A 5 4.84 -4.31 17.16
CA VAL A 5 4.47 -5.42 16.25
C VAL A 5 2.98 -5.74 16.38
N ASP A 6 2.50 -6.03 17.58
CA ASP A 6 1.11 -6.42 17.84
C ASP A 6 0.08 -5.40 17.30
N ARG A 7 0.30 -4.10 17.54
CA ARG A 7 -0.58 -3.04 17.01
C ARG A 7 -0.56 -2.99 15.48
N THR A 8 0.60 -3.24 14.89
CA THR A 8 0.75 -3.25 13.44
C THR A 8 0.04 -4.45 12.83
N GLU A 9 0.19 -5.63 13.45
CA GLU A 9 -0.51 -6.85 13.04
C GLU A 9 -2.03 -6.66 13.12
N LEU A 10 -2.57 -6.16 14.24
CA LEU A 10 -4.01 -5.86 14.38
C LEU A 10 -4.52 -4.88 13.31
N LEU A 11 -3.70 -3.89 12.94
CA LEU A 11 -4.05 -2.95 11.87
C LEU A 11 -4.09 -3.67 10.51
N LEU A 12 -3.11 -4.53 10.22
CA LEU A 12 -3.04 -5.27 8.96
C LEU A 12 -4.16 -6.31 8.85
N ASP A 13 -4.46 -7.02 9.94
CA ASP A 13 -5.56 -7.97 10.03
C ASP A 13 -6.89 -7.26 9.76
N TRP A 14 -7.11 -6.08 10.36
CA TRP A 14 -8.30 -5.29 10.07
C TRP A 14 -8.39 -4.91 8.59
N LEU A 15 -7.28 -4.52 7.95
CA LEU A 15 -7.27 -4.22 6.52
C LEU A 15 -7.52 -5.44 5.63
N GLU A 16 -7.08 -6.63 6.06
CA GLU A 16 -7.35 -7.90 5.36
C GLU A 16 -8.84 -8.28 5.46
N GLU A 17 -9.40 -8.18 6.67
CA GLU A 17 -10.78 -8.56 6.98
C GLU A 17 -11.83 -7.57 6.42
N ASN A 18 -11.43 -6.33 6.13
CA ASN A 18 -12.33 -5.27 5.66
C ASN A 18 -11.94 -4.78 4.25
N PRO A 19 -12.07 -5.61 3.20
CA PRO A 19 -11.56 -5.30 1.86
C PRO A 19 -12.28 -4.12 1.20
N GLU A 20 -13.57 -3.90 1.46
CA GLU A 20 -14.32 -2.76 0.92
C GLU A 20 -13.89 -1.43 1.55
N GLU A 21 -13.74 -1.41 2.87
CA GLU A 21 -13.27 -0.27 3.64
C GLU A 21 -11.82 0.04 3.28
N ARG A 22 -10.98 -0.99 3.16
CA ARG A 22 -9.61 -0.87 2.64
C ARG A 22 -9.60 -0.22 1.25
N GLN A 23 -10.46 -0.67 0.34
CA GLN A 23 -10.55 -0.09 -0.99
C GLN A 23 -10.98 1.38 -0.93
N LYS A 24 -11.99 1.73 -0.13
CA LYS A 24 -12.45 3.13 0.04
C LYS A 24 -11.39 4.01 0.70
N LEU A 25 -10.66 3.46 1.68
CA LEU A 25 -9.57 4.15 2.39
C LEU A 25 -8.41 4.49 1.45
N PHE A 26 -8.05 3.57 0.55
CA PHE A 26 -6.94 3.76 -0.37
C PHE A 26 -7.32 4.23 -1.78
N SER A 27 -8.62 4.31 -2.12
CA SER A 27 -9.08 4.91 -3.37
C SER A 27 -8.72 6.40 -3.43
N ASP A 28 -8.38 6.86 -4.63
CA ASP A 28 -8.12 8.26 -4.92
C ASP A 28 -9.43 8.96 -5.30
N SER A 29 -10.03 9.68 -4.36
CA SER A 29 -11.25 10.46 -4.61
C SER A 29 -11.08 11.55 -5.69
N SER A 30 -9.86 11.81 -6.17
CA SER A 30 -9.58 12.84 -7.17
C SER A 30 -9.80 12.36 -8.61
N LYS A 31 -9.76 11.05 -8.87
CA LYS A 31 -9.98 10.46 -10.21
C LYS A 31 -11.46 10.15 -10.45
N ASP A 32 -12.13 9.52 -9.48
CA ASP A 32 -13.56 9.20 -9.57
C ASP A 32 -14.45 10.46 -9.70
N ALA A 33 -14.05 11.56 -9.05
CA ALA A 33 -14.77 12.84 -9.14
C ALA A 33 -14.72 13.49 -10.54
N LYS A 34 -13.78 13.09 -11.41
CA LYS A 34 -13.70 13.58 -12.79
C LYS A 34 -14.56 12.77 -13.77
N ASP A 35 -14.71 11.46 -13.53
CA ASP A 35 -15.53 10.60 -14.40
C ASP A 35 -17.04 10.75 -14.12
N GLU A 36 -17.45 11.20 -12.93
CA GLU A 36 -18.88 11.33 -12.57
C GLU A 36 -19.48 12.74 -12.71
N GLY A 37 -18.73 13.74 -13.19
CA GLY A 37 -19.28 15.07 -13.47
C GLY A 37 -19.98 15.75 -12.26
N GLN A 38 -19.69 15.31 -11.03
CA GLN A 38 -20.35 15.84 -9.84
C GLN A 38 -19.61 17.06 -9.29
N CYS A 39 -20.36 18.15 -9.22
CA CYS A 39 -19.99 19.39 -8.55
C CYS A 39 -19.38 19.15 -7.16
N LYS A 40 -18.35 19.93 -6.87
CA LYS A 40 -17.63 20.06 -5.60
C LYS A 40 -18.57 20.13 -4.38
N HIS A 41 -18.95 18.99 -3.84
CA HIS A 41 -19.28 18.86 -2.43
C HIS A 41 -18.05 18.29 -1.76
N VAL A 42 -17.30 19.16 -1.07
CA VAL A 42 -16.20 18.74 -0.21
C VAL A 42 -16.81 17.89 0.90
N ALA A 43 -16.88 16.57 0.70
CA ALA A 43 -17.18 15.61 1.74
C ALA A 43 -15.99 15.59 2.70
N LYS A 44 -15.98 16.54 3.64
CA LYS A 44 -15.04 16.64 4.76
C LYS A 44 -15.30 15.52 5.78
N GLY A 45 -15.46 14.27 5.30
CA GLY A 45 -15.82 13.09 6.08
C GLY A 45 -15.22 11.77 5.57
N SER A 46 -14.48 11.71 4.47
CA SER A 46 -14.36 10.47 3.67
C SER A 46 -13.24 9.46 4.05
N LYS A 47 -12.30 9.76 4.96
CA LYS A 47 -11.26 8.78 5.41
C LYS A 47 -11.03 8.70 6.91
N SER A 48 -11.36 9.77 7.64
CA SER A 48 -11.23 9.85 9.10
C SER A 48 -12.07 8.79 9.82
N GLU A 49 -13.21 8.42 9.25
CA GLU A 49 -14.06 7.37 9.82
C GLU A 49 -13.38 5.99 9.77
N PHE A 50 -12.72 5.63 8.67
CA PHE A 50 -11.96 4.38 8.59
C PHE A 50 -10.80 4.38 9.59
N HIS A 51 -10.09 5.50 9.74
CA HIS A 51 -9.05 5.62 10.77
C HIS A 51 -9.60 5.44 12.19
N ARG A 52 -10.83 5.89 12.46
CA ARG A 52 -11.51 5.68 13.74
C ARG A 52 -11.87 4.20 13.94
N MET A 53 -12.36 3.52 12.90
CA MET A 53 -12.67 2.08 12.95
C MET A 53 -11.41 1.26 13.22
N ILE A 54 -10.32 1.54 12.52
CA ILE A 54 -9.01 0.92 12.76
C ILE A 54 -8.52 1.22 14.18
N ALA A 55 -8.65 2.47 14.65
CA ALA A 55 -8.25 2.81 16.01
C ALA A 55 -9.05 2.00 17.06
N ALA A 56 -10.35 1.80 16.85
CA ALA A 56 -11.14 0.94 17.72
C ALA A 56 -10.67 -0.52 17.66
N ALA A 57 -10.42 -1.07 16.47
CA ALA A 57 -9.96 -2.45 16.29
C ALA A 57 -8.59 -2.71 16.95
N VAL A 58 -7.68 -1.74 16.90
CA VAL A 58 -6.33 -1.89 17.45
C VAL A 58 -6.30 -1.60 18.96
N PHE A 59 -6.89 -0.48 19.39
CA PHE A 59 -6.65 0.05 20.74
C PHE A 59 -7.72 -0.33 21.78
N SER A 60 -8.85 -0.90 21.37
CA SER A 60 -9.85 -1.42 22.32
C SER A 60 -9.46 -2.78 22.93
N VAL A 61 -8.55 -3.49 22.28
CA VAL A 61 -8.06 -4.82 22.67
C VAL A 61 -6.55 -4.82 22.91
N ASP A 62 -5.96 -3.63 23.10
CA ASP A 62 -4.52 -3.48 23.30
C ASP A 62 -4.08 -4.23 24.57
N SER A 63 -2.94 -4.93 24.46
CA SER A 63 -2.34 -5.63 25.61
C SER A 63 -1.95 -4.69 26.75
N ASP A 64 -1.70 -3.41 26.44
CA ASP A 64 -1.40 -2.37 27.40
C ASP A 64 -2.70 -1.73 27.92
N ALA A 65 -3.03 -2.03 29.19
CA ALA A 65 -4.24 -1.56 29.83
C ALA A 65 -4.31 -0.02 29.95
N ASP A 66 -3.16 0.66 30.06
CA ASP A 66 -3.11 2.12 30.13
C ASP A 66 -3.47 2.74 28.77
N ILE A 67 -3.04 2.09 27.67
CA ILE A 67 -3.41 2.49 26.31
C ILE A 67 -4.88 2.26 26.05
N CYS A 68 -5.44 1.11 26.46
CA CYS A 68 -6.87 0.86 26.40
C CYS A 68 -7.67 1.94 27.16
N ALA A 69 -7.26 2.27 28.39
CA ALA A 69 -7.91 3.28 29.20
C ALA A 69 -7.82 4.68 28.57
N ASP A 70 -6.63 5.08 28.10
CA ASP A 70 -6.43 6.37 27.46
C ASP A 70 -7.19 6.48 26.13
N PHE A 71 -7.33 5.39 25.36
CA PHE A 71 -8.15 5.36 24.15
C PHE A 71 -9.62 5.65 24.44
N GLN A 72 -10.18 5.14 25.54
CA GLN A 72 -11.57 5.44 25.92
C GLN A 72 -11.79 6.93 26.22
N VAL A 73 -10.79 7.59 26.81
CA VAL A 73 -10.87 9.01 27.16
C VAL A 73 -10.57 9.90 25.94
N ASN A 74 -9.60 9.50 25.11
CA ASN A 74 -9.01 10.32 24.06
C ASN A 74 -9.04 9.69 22.66
N PRO A 75 -10.17 9.15 22.17
CA PRO A 75 -10.20 8.32 20.95
C PRO A 75 -9.71 9.05 19.70
N MET A 76 -9.90 10.37 19.63
CA MET A 76 -9.46 11.18 18.48
C MET A 76 -7.94 11.25 18.32
N ASN A 77 -7.17 11.15 19.42
CA ASN A 77 -5.71 11.11 19.36
C ASN A 77 -5.23 9.83 18.68
N TYR A 78 -5.94 8.72 18.90
CA TYR A 78 -5.67 7.43 18.30
C TYR A 78 -6.07 7.37 16.84
N THR A 79 -7.23 7.91 16.48
CA THR A 79 -7.63 8.11 15.08
C THR A 79 -6.54 8.86 14.30
N LYS A 80 -6.02 9.97 14.85
CA LYS A 80 -4.93 10.73 14.22
C LYS A 80 -3.62 9.94 14.18
N SER A 81 -3.35 9.12 15.21
CA SER A 81 -2.16 8.28 15.20
C SER A 81 -2.21 7.19 14.14
N VAL A 82 -3.39 6.61 13.88
CA VAL A 82 -3.60 5.65 12.79
C VAL A 82 -3.30 6.29 11.44
N ASP A 83 -3.89 7.46 11.17
CA ASP A 83 -3.67 8.21 9.93
C ASP A 83 -2.17 8.44 9.66
N ASN A 84 -1.47 9.01 10.64
CA ASN A 84 -0.02 9.25 10.55
C ASN A 84 0.78 7.97 10.34
N TYR A 85 0.36 6.86 10.96
CA TYR A 85 1.05 5.60 10.87
C TYR A 85 0.86 4.92 9.51
N ILE A 86 -0.35 4.95 8.94
CA ILE A 86 -0.62 4.49 7.58
C ILE A 86 0.23 5.27 6.57
N ILE A 87 0.31 6.61 6.70
CA ILE A 87 1.19 7.44 5.85
C ILE A 87 2.67 7.01 5.97
N ARG A 88 3.11 6.61 7.17
CA ARG A 88 4.47 6.09 7.36
C ARG A 88 4.65 4.74 6.67
N LEU A 89 3.72 3.80 6.82
CA LEU A 89 3.77 2.50 6.14
C LEU A 89 3.84 2.66 4.62
N GLN A 90 3.05 3.58 4.05
CA GLN A 90 3.10 3.91 2.63
C GLN A 90 4.49 4.39 2.19
N LYS A 91 5.10 5.28 2.97
CA LYS A 91 6.46 5.77 2.68
C LYS A 91 7.51 4.66 2.76
N GLU A 92 7.44 3.80 3.77
CA GLU A 92 8.38 2.67 3.90
C GLU A 92 8.20 1.65 2.76
N TYR A 93 6.97 1.36 2.37
CA TYR A 93 6.68 0.54 1.19
C TYR A 93 7.28 1.12 -0.10
N CYS A 94 7.06 2.41 -0.37
CA CYS A 94 7.65 3.06 -1.54
C CYS A 94 9.18 3.03 -1.51
N LYS A 95 9.81 3.30 -0.36
CA LYS A 95 11.27 3.20 -0.19
C LYS A 95 11.77 1.78 -0.44
N PHE A 96 11.06 0.77 0.05
CA PHE A 96 11.39 -0.63 -0.16
C PHE A 96 11.39 -0.95 -1.66
N ASN A 97 10.33 -0.58 -2.38
CA ASN A 97 10.22 -0.82 -3.82
C ASN A 97 11.33 -0.11 -4.63
N ILE A 98 11.72 1.11 -4.23
CA ILE A 98 12.85 1.81 -4.85
C ILE A 98 14.16 1.03 -4.65
N LYS A 99 14.45 0.60 -3.42
CA LYS A 99 15.65 -0.19 -3.11
C LYS A 99 15.67 -1.51 -3.87
N LEU A 100 14.52 -2.17 -3.95
CA LEU A 100 14.34 -3.43 -4.67
C LEU A 100 14.68 -3.25 -6.16
N GLY A 101 14.16 -2.22 -6.81
CA GLY A 101 14.47 -1.92 -8.22
C GLY A 101 15.92 -1.48 -8.47
N GLN A 102 16.57 -0.80 -7.52
CA GLN A 102 17.98 -0.39 -7.62
C GLN A 102 18.98 -1.54 -7.47
N SER A 103 18.58 -2.67 -6.88
CA SER A 103 19.45 -3.82 -6.63
C SER A 103 19.97 -4.54 -7.89
N GLY A 104 19.54 -4.12 -9.09
CA GLY A 104 20.16 -4.55 -10.35
C GLY A 104 19.88 -6.00 -10.75
N ALA A 105 19.01 -6.71 -10.04
CA ALA A 105 18.57 -8.07 -10.40
C ALA A 105 17.73 -8.14 -11.70
N GLY A 106 17.54 -7.01 -12.39
CA GLY A 106 16.67 -6.91 -13.58
C GLY A 106 15.18 -6.95 -13.26
N LEU A 107 14.81 -6.97 -11.99
CA LEU A 107 13.44 -7.20 -11.52
C LEU A 107 12.65 -5.91 -11.56
N ARG A 108 11.96 -5.73 -12.67
CA ARG A 108 11.01 -4.64 -12.84
C ARG A 108 9.69 -5.04 -12.19
N TYR A 109 8.91 -4.05 -11.79
CA TYR A 109 7.55 -4.25 -11.31
C TYR A 109 6.72 -5.12 -12.29
N GLU A 110 7.00 -5.01 -13.59
CA GLU A 110 6.29 -5.73 -14.64
C GLU A 110 6.62 -7.24 -14.68
N ASP A 111 7.80 -7.65 -14.20
CA ASP A 111 8.21 -9.06 -14.12
C ASP A 111 7.44 -9.83 -13.02
N MET A 112 6.66 -9.11 -12.19
CA MET A 112 5.74 -9.68 -11.22
C MET A 112 4.35 -10.02 -11.82
N HIS A 113 4.13 -9.74 -13.11
CA HIS A 113 2.86 -10.01 -13.79
C HIS A 113 3.03 -10.86 -15.06
N GLU A 114 2.74 -12.15 -14.92
CA GLU A 114 1.90 -12.84 -15.90
C GLU A 114 0.83 -13.62 -15.12
N GLY A 115 -0.43 -13.45 -15.53
CA GLY A 115 -1.60 -13.68 -14.70
C GLY A 115 -1.65 -15.06 -14.03
N ASN A 116 -1.40 -15.12 -12.72
CA ASN A 116 -1.91 -16.22 -11.91
C ASN A 116 -2.00 -15.83 -10.43
N LYS A 117 -3.18 -16.05 -9.85
CA LYS A 117 -3.56 -15.70 -8.47
C LYS A 117 -2.78 -16.47 -7.38
N ASN A 118 -1.66 -17.09 -7.70
CA ASN A 118 -0.93 -18.02 -6.81
C ASN A 118 0.62 -17.87 -6.86
N LEU A 119 1.20 -16.72 -7.21
CA LEU A 119 2.66 -16.56 -7.26
C LEU A 119 3.27 -16.03 -5.94
N VAL A 120 2.94 -16.69 -4.84
CA VAL A 120 3.87 -16.79 -3.71
C VAL A 120 4.78 -18.03 -3.87
N GLY A 121 4.72 -18.74 -5.02
CA GLY A 121 5.31 -20.08 -5.16
C GLY A 121 6.37 -20.31 -6.23
N GLU A 122 6.17 -19.90 -7.50
CA GLU A 122 6.84 -20.65 -8.60
C GLU A 122 7.67 -19.82 -9.62
N HIS A 123 7.58 -18.49 -9.64
CA HIS A 123 8.29 -17.66 -10.65
C HIS A 123 9.12 -16.50 -10.06
N MET A 124 9.55 -16.61 -8.80
CA MET A 124 10.54 -15.68 -8.26
C MET A 124 11.95 -16.18 -8.55
N THR A 125 12.81 -15.33 -9.11
CA THR A 125 14.22 -15.69 -9.28
C THR A 125 14.87 -15.88 -7.91
N PRO A 126 15.84 -16.81 -7.75
CA PRO A 126 16.54 -16.99 -6.47
C PRO A 126 17.14 -15.70 -5.92
N ASP A 127 17.67 -14.83 -6.79
CA ASP A 127 18.22 -13.52 -6.41
C ASP A 127 17.15 -12.56 -5.86
N PHE A 128 15.91 -12.66 -6.35
CA PHE A 128 14.77 -11.92 -5.81
C PHE A 128 14.40 -12.39 -4.42
N ILE A 129 14.28 -13.70 -4.23
CA ILE A 129 13.91 -14.29 -2.93
C ILE A 129 14.94 -13.87 -1.88
N VAL A 130 16.23 -13.98 -2.19
CA VAL A 130 17.31 -13.55 -1.30
C VAL A 130 17.24 -12.05 -1.00
N SER A 131 16.92 -11.22 -1.99
CA SER A 131 16.79 -9.77 -1.80
C SER A 131 15.56 -9.41 -0.97
N LEU A 132 14.43 -10.09 -1.19
CA LEU A 132 13.22 -9.95 -0.39
C LEU A 132 13.47 -10.38 1.05
N GLU A 133 14.09 -11.52 1.30
CA GLU A 133 14.40 -11.99 2.65
C GLU A 133 15.30 -11.00 3.40
N LYS A 134 16.34 -10.49 2.74
CA LYS A 134 17.25 -9.49 3.31
C LYS A 134 16.54 -8.17 3.62
N LEU A 135 15.72 -7.67 2.71
CA LEU A 135 15.04 -6.39 2.89
C LEU A 135 13.84 -6.51 3.85
N SER A 136 13.18 -7.67 3.91
CA SER A 136 12.03 -7.92 4.80
C SER A 136 12.43 -7.92 6.28
N ALA A 137 13.71 -8.14 6.60
CA ALA A 137 14.22 -7.98 7.96
C ALA A 137 14.01 -6.54 8.49
N ASP A 138 14.14 -5.53 7.63
CA ASP A 138 13.97 -4.12 7.98
C ASP A 138 12.50 -3.66 7.89
N PHE A 139 11.69 -4.36 7.09
CA PHE A 139 10.29 -4.03 6.86
C PHE A 139 9.45 -5.30 6.64
N PRO A 140 9.09 -6.02 7.73
CA PRO A 140 8.44 -7.34 7.64
C PRO A 140 7.02 -7.29 7.07
N TYR A 141 6.41 -6.11 7.06
CA TYR A 141 5.04 -5.89 6.58
C TYR A 141 4.94 -5.76 5.07
N TRP A 142 6.07 -5.72 4.34
CA TRP A 142 6.08 -5.48 2.89
C TRP A 142 5.15 -6.43 2.13
N LYS A 143 5.21 -7.74 2.42
CA LYS A 143 4.44 -8.76 1.68
C LYS A 143 2.92 -8.54 1.80
N CYS A 144 2.44 -8.27 3.01
CA CYS A 144 1.03 -7.98 3.27
C CYS A 144 0.61 -6.67 2.58
N LEU A 145 1.38 -5.60 2.78
CA LEU A 145 1.10 -4.30 2.18
C LEU A 145 1.19 -4.31 0.65
N HIS A 146 2.09 -5.12 0.08
CA HIS A 146 2.18 -5.32 -1.36
C HIS A 146 0.87 -5.89 -1.90
N GLY A 147 0.28 -6.90 -1.25
CA GLY A 147 -1.04 -7.43 -1.60
C GLY A 147 -2.16 -6.38 -1.60
N PHE A 148 -2.06 -5.35 -0.76
CA PHE A 148 -3.04 -4.26 -0.71
C PHE A 148 -2.80 -3.18 -1.76
N TRP A 149 -1.54 -2.82 -2.00
CA TRP A 149 -1.20 -1.58 -2.70
C TRP A 149 -0.64 -1.77 -4.09
N HIS A 150 -0.21 -2.97 -4.49
CA HIS A 150 0.48 -3.16 -5.77
C HIS A 150 -0.37 -2.75 -6.99
N MET A 151 -1.68 -2.98 -6.95
CA MET A 151 -2.59 -2.61 -8.05
C MET A 151 -3.04 -1.15 -8.03
N LEU A 152 -2.67 -0.36 -7.02
CA LEU A 152 -3.12 1.01 -6.89
C LEU A 152 -2.18 1.98 -7.63
N PRO A 153 -2.68 2.78 -8.61
CA PRO A 153 -1.83 3.66 -9.43
C PRO A 153 -1.01 4.68 -8.64
N ASN A 154 -1.49 5.07 -7.45
CA ASN A 154 -0.80 6.04 -6.59
C ASN A 154 0.41 5.45 -5.85
N PHE A 155 0.44 4.13 -5.70
CA PHE A 155 1.53 3.39 -5.07
C PHE A 155 2.41 2.69 -6.12
N ASN A 156 1.93 2.65 -7.37
CA ASN A 156 2.67 2.20 -8.52
C ASN A 156 2.44 3.14 -9.74
N PRO A 157 3.32 4.13 -9.97
CA PRO A 157 3.16 5.09 -11.06
C PRO A 157 3.24 4.48 -12.47
N HIS A 158 3.62 3.20 -12.61
CA HIS A 158 3.74 2.53 -13.91
C HIS A 158 2.45 1.84 -14.39
N THR A 159 1.46 1.64 -13.51
CA THR A 159 0.15 1.06 -13.90
C THR A 159 -0.63 1.91 -14.90
N ALA A 160 -0.30 3.19 -15.07
CA ALA A 160 -0.95 4.11 -16.00
C ALA A 160 -0.21 4.32 -17.33
N LEU A 161 0.92 3.64 -17.56
CA LEU A 161 1.80 3.90 -18.72
C LEU A 161 1.87 2.74 -19.73
N SER A 162 0.97 1.78 -19.68
CA SER A 162 0.92 0.71 -20.68
C SER A 162 -0.35 0.81 -21.52
N GLU A 163 -0.39 1.81 -22.40
CA GLU A 163 -0.95 1.55 -23.74
C GLU A 163 0.15 0.81 -24.52
N PRO A 164 -0.05 -0.46 -24.92
CA PRO A 164 0.90 -1.15 -25.78
C PRO A 164 0.76 -0.55 -27.19
N GLY A 165 1.70 0.31 -27.59
CA GLY A 165 1.64 0.87 -28.95
C GLY A 165 2.55 2.04 -29.33
N GLN A 166 3.50 2.48 -28.50
CA GLN A 166 4.51 3.45 -28.97
C GLN A 166 5.91 2.84 -28.90
N ASP A 167 6.15 1.89 -29.80
CA ASP A 167 7.49 1.62 -30.29
C ASP A 167 7.90 2.78 -31.21
N LEU A 168 8.67 3.73 -30.66
CA LEU A 168 9.47 4.67 -31.45
C LEU A 168 10.91 4.15 -31.52
N SER A 169 11.10 2.92 -32.01
CA SER A 169 12.40 2.40 -32.39
C SER A 169 12.31 1.70 -33.74
N GLY A 170 12.17 2.50 -34.80
CA GLY A 170 12.24 1.93 -36.13
C GLY A 170 12.03 2.94 -37.23
N GLU A 171 13.06 3.71 -37.56
CA GLU A 171 13.42 4.00 -38.96
C GLU A 171 14.74 4.79 -39.02
N ALA A 172 15.83 4.07 -38.90
CA ALA A 172 17.09 4.46 -39.53
C ALA A 172 17.31 3.50 -40.70
N ARG A 173 16.91 3.89 -41.92
CA ARG A 173 17.51 3.37 -43.17
C ARG A 173 17.14 4.17 -44.42
N ALA A 174 18.21 4.74 -45.00
CA ALA A 174 18.55 4.87 -46.41
C ALA A 174 17.64 5.69 -47.35
N LEU A 175 18.20 6.82 -47.81
CA LEU A 175 18.17 7.15 -49.24
C LEU A 175 19.60 7.44 -49.71
N ILE A 176 19.95 6.75 -50.80
CA ILE A 176 21.11 6.96 -51.68
C ILE A 176 20.97 8.32 -52.36
#